data_AF-A0AA39LK04-F1
#
_entry.id   AF-A0AA39LK04-F1
#
_cell.length_a   1.000
_cell.length_b   1.000
_cell.length_c   1.000
_cell.angle_alpha   90.00
_cell.angle_beta   90.00
_cell.angle_gamma   90.00
#
_symmetry.space_group_name_H-M   'P 1'
#
loop_
_entity.id
_entity.type
_entity.pdbx_description
1 polymer ?
#
loop_
_entity_poly.entity_id
_entity_poly.type
_entity_poly.pdbx_seq_one_letter_code
_entity_poly.pdbx_strand_id
1 'polypeptide(L)'
;MLVLLCSAALLSYGLAVTSQPPCCRDMLGSTTCNRLLRSNKNYFAERCNTEAEFRLIQCCTTCNKQDNVIAYDRIASSLVNEQCFDRYGPEFCGRYVNSTDVWAPMHWSCEGQNPHIAFRSCRKSCGFCDFERVHYSLDNALAACVVDREAWKERTRRPDFGPYPKGGSAFVVDRK
;
A
#
# COMPACT_ATOMS: atom_id res chain seq x y z
N MET A 1 11.40 -52.25 -4.92
CA MET A 1 10.11 -51.88 -4.29
C MET A 1 10.37 -50.65 -3.41
N LEU A 2 10.11 -49.46 -3.96
CA LEU A 2 9.17 -48.43 -3.44
C LEU A 2 9.45 -48.02 -1.99
N VAL A 3 10.29 -47.02 -1.73
CA VAL A 3 10.04 -45.55 -1.73
C VAL A 3 8.99 -45.13 -0.68
N LEU A 4 9.45 -44.51 0.40
CA LEU A 4 8.67 -43.60 1.25
C LEU A 4 9.60 -42.53 1.83
N LEU A 5 10.14 -41.68 0.94
CA LEU A 5 10.64 -40.37 1.31
C LEU A 5 9.41 -39.47 1.52
N CYS A 6 9.03 -39.28 2.77
CA CYS A 6 8.07 -38.24 3.15
C CYS A 6 8.74 -36.89 2.88
N SER A 7 8.61 -36.43 1.65
CA SER A 7 9.07 -35.13 1.22
C SER A 7 8.22 -34.12 1.96
N ALA A 8 8.83 -33.41 2.91
CA ALA A 8 8.29 -32.16 3.42
C ALA A 8 8.22 -31.19 2.23
N ALA A 9 7.13 -31.28 1.46
CA ALA A 9 6.70 -30.21 0.61
C ALA A 9 6.23 -29.08 1.52
N LEU A 10 7.20 -28.34 2.08
CA LEU A 10 7.00 -26.93 2.39
C LEU A 10 6.70 -26.29 1.05
N LEU A 11 5.40 -26.31 0.69
CA LEU A 11 4.83 -25.42 -0.30
C LEU A 11 5.22 -24.02 0.14
N SER A 12 6.30 -23.52 -0.46
CA SER A 12 6.60 -22.11 -0.53
C SER A 12 5.50 -21.53 -1.43
N TYR A 13 4.29 -21.40 -0.86
CA TYR A 13 3.34 -20.43 -1.37
C TYR A 13 4.09 -19.11 -1.27
N GLY A 14 4.57 -18.61 -2.40
CA GLY A 14 5.16 -17.29 -2.46
C GLY A 14 4.08 -16.33 -2.00
N LEU A 15 4.10 -15.95 -0.71
CA LEU A 15 3.31 -14.86 -0.20
C LEU A 15 3.64 -13.69 -1.12
N ALA A 16 2.65 -13.19 -1.85
CA ALA A 16 2.80 -12.02 -2.70
C ALA A 16 2.93 -10.80 -1.79
N VAL A 17 4.05 -10.68 -1.09
CA VAL A 17 4.41 -9.62 -0.15
C VAL A 17 5.27 -8.59 -0.85
N THR A 18 5.19 -7.34 -0.39
CA THR A 18 5.94 -6.24 -0.99
C THR A 18 7.43 -6.30 -0.66
N SER A 19 8.28 -5.88 -1.60
CA SER A 19 9.70 -5.54 -1.37
C SER A 19 9.98 -4.04 -1.38
N GLN A 20 8.95 -3.22 -1.56
CA GLN A 20 9.10 -1.77 -1.75
C GLN A 20 8.22 -0.97 -0.79
N PRO A 21 8.70 0.20 -0.33
CA PRO A 21 7.83 1.14 0.38
C PRO A 21 6.75 1.68 -0.57
N PRO A 22 5.64 2.22 -0.04
CA PRO A 22 4.66 2.90 -0.87
C PRO A 22 5.29 4.10 -1.59
N CYS A 23 4.86 4.34 -2.84
CA CYS A 23 5.28 5.50 -3.62
C CYS A 23 5.09 6.81 -2.84
N CYS A 24 6.16 7.59 -2.70
CA CYS A 24 6.10 8.94 -2.14
C CYS A 24 5.50 9.93 -3.16
N ARG A 25 4.17 10.02 -3.18
CA ARG A 25 3.40 11.00 -3.95
C ARG A 25 2.25 11.54 -3.10
N ASP A 26 1.82 12.78 -3.33
CA ASP A 26 0.62 13.33 -2.69
C ASP A 26 -0.65 12.69 -3.29
N MET A 27 -1.13 11.58 -2.72
CA MET A 27 -2.35 10.91 -3.18
C MET A 27 -3.62 11.73 -3.00
N LEU A 28 -3.67 12.65 -2.02
CA LEU A 28 -4.77 13.62 -1.90
C LEU A 28 -4.69 14.74 -2.94
N GLY A 29 -3.61 14.78 -3.73
CA GLY A 29 -3.28 15.85 -4.65
C GLY A 29 -2.43 16.94 -4.01
N SER A 30 -1.44 17.42 -4.74
CA SER A 30 -0.51 18.46 -4.27
C SER A 30 -1.25 19.73 -3.83
N THR A 31 -2.26 20.16 -4.58
CA THR A 31 -3.09 21.33 -4.21
C THR A 31 -3.77 21.15 -2.86
N THR A 32 -4.32 19.97 -2.59
CA THR A 32 -4.99 19.66 -1.32
C THR A 32 -4.00 19.66 -0.16
N CYS A 33 -2.86 18.99 -0.32
CA CYS A 33 -1.82 18.95 0.72
C CYS A 33 -1.25 20.34 1.00
N ASN A 34 -1.02 21.15 -0.03
CA ASN A 34 -0.58 22.54 0.13
C ASN A 34 -1.65 23.41 0.81
N ARG A 35 -2.94 23.18 0.53
CA ARG A 35 -4.03 23.87 1.22
C ARG A 35 -4.08 23.50 2.71
N LEU A 36 -3.96 22.21 3.05
CA LEU A 36 -3.90 21.75 4.44
C LEU A 36 -2.72 22.37 5.19
N LEU A 37 -1.54 22.37 4.56
CA LEU A 37 -0.34 23.01 5.09
C LEU A 37 -0.55 24.51 5.37
N ARG A 38 -1.11 25.26 4.39
CA ARG A 38 -1.36 26.70 4.55
C ARG A 38 -2.43 27.00 5.60
N SER A 39 -3.42 26.10 5.73
CA SER A 39 -4.50 26.25 6.69
C SER A 39 -4.01 26.14 8.13
N ASN A 40 -3.16 25.16 8.44
CA ASN A 40 -2.54 25.01 9.75
C ASN A 40 -1.22 24.25 9.63
N LYS A 41 -0.11 24.99 9.64
CA LYS A 41 1.24 24.42 9.47
C LYS A 41 1.62 23.45 10.58
N ASN A 42 1.26 23.77 11.83
CA ASN A 42 1.64 22.95 12.99
C ASN A 42 0.90 21.62 12.98
N TYR A 43 -0.42 21.66 12.76
CA TYR A 43 -1.22 20.44 12.64
C TYR A 43 -0.80 19.59 11.43
N PHE A 44 -0.47 20.23 10.31
CA PHE A 44 0.05 19.50 9.15
C PHE A 44 1.38 18.79 9.46
N ALA A 45 2.32 19.50 10.11
CA ALA A 45 3.60 18.94 10.49
C ALA A 45 3.46 17.81 11.53
N GLU A 46 2.57 17.98 12.51
CA GLU A 46 2.22 16.94 13.49
C GLU A 46 1.79 15.67 12.77
N ARG A 47 0.82 15.74 11.85
CA ARG A 47 0.37 14.57 11.09
C ARG A 47 1.48 13.94 10.24
N CYS A 48 2.38 14.74 9.66
CA CYS A 48 3.56 14.22 8.98
C CYS A 48 4.50 13.46 9.93
N ASN A 49 4.53 13.80 11.22
CA ASN A 49 5.44 13.20 12.20
C ASN A 49 4.80 12.07 13.00
N THR A 50 3.46 11.91 12.98
CA THR A 50 2.74 10.93 13.83
C THR A 50 1.87 9.95 13.06
N GLU A 51 1.52 10.21 11.79
CA GLU A 51 0.62 9.34 11.02
C GLU A 51 1.33 8.72 9.82
N ALA A 52 1.52 7.39 9.83
CA ALA A 52 2.20 6.67 8.75
C ALA A 52 1.49 6.88 7.40
N GLU A 53 0.16 6.76 7.38
CA GLU A 53 -0.62 6.91 6.15
C GLU A 53 -0.54 8.35 5.60
N PHE A 54 -0.61 9.35 6.47
CA PHE A 54 -0.53 10.75 6.05
C PHE A 54 0.86 11.07 5.48
N ARG A 55 1.90 10.65 6.21
CA ARG A 55 3.31 10.89 5.91
C ARG A 55 3.81 10.16 4.67
N LEU A 56 3.43 8.89 4.49
CA LEU A 56 3.98 8.04 3.43
C LEU A 56 3.13 8.04 2.16
N ILE A 57 1.82 8.29 2.26
CA ILE A 57 0.89 8.12 1.12
C ILE A 57 0.09 9.38 0.81
N GLN A 58 -0.56 9.99 1.80
CA GLN A 58 -1.55 11.05 1.50
C GLN A 58 -0.88 12.34 1.02
N CYS A 59 0.19 12.78 1.69
CA CYS A 59 0.86 14.05 1.44
C CYS A 59 2.40 13.94 1.48
N CYS A 60 2.96 12.80 1.04
CA CYS A 60 4.38 12.49 1.22
C CYS A 60 5.33 13.55 0.65
N THR A 61 5.08 14.04 -0.57
CA THR A 61 5.96 15.02 -1.21
C THR A 61 5.85 16.40 -0.56
N THR A 62 4.65 16.77 -0.09
CA THR A 62 4.47 18.03 0.65
C THR A 62 5.11 17.96 2.05
N CYS A 63 5.00 16.85 2.77
CA CYS A 63 5.68 16.64 4.05
C CYS A 63 7.21 16.81 3.93
N ASN A 64 7.82 16.30 2.85
CA ASN A 64 9.28 16.39 2.61
C ASN A 64 9.79 17.78 2.20
N LYS A 65 8.91 18.78 2.06
CA LYS A 65 9.28 20.17 1.70
C LYS A 65 9.18 21.13 2.89
N GLN A 66 8.94 20.63 4.10
CA GLN A 66 8.68 21.46 5.29
C GLN A 66 9.81 21.35 6.32
N ASP A 67 10.19 22.48 6.90
CA ASP A 67 11.31 22.57 7.84
C ASP A 67 11.02 21.93 9.21
N ASN A 68 9.75 21.93 9.65
CA ASN A 68 9.31 21.38 10.95
C ASN A 68 8.87 19.90 10.86
N VAL A 69 9.21 19.21 9.77
CA VAL A 69 8.87 17.80 9.54
C VAL A 69 10.14 16.97 9.60
N ILE A 70 10.08 15.86 10.33
CA ILE A 70 11.22 14.95 10.45
C ILE A 70 11.50 14.32 9.07
N ALA A 71 12.78 14.28 8.72
CA ALA A 71 13.25 13.67 7.47
C ALA A 71 12.69 12.26 7.29
N TYR A 72 12.25 11.93 6.07
CA TYR A 72 11.56 10.67 5.75
C TYR A 72 12.34 9.46 6.27
N ASP A 73 13.63 9.41 5.96
CA ASP A 73 14.54 8.31 6.28
C ASP A 73 14.69 8.05 7.79
N ARG A 74 14.33 9.04 8.62
CA ARG A 74 14.40 8.92 10.08
C ARG A 74 13.08 8.50 10.71
N ILE A 75 11.95 8.87 10.10
CA ILE A 75 10.61 8.72 10.72
C ILE A 75 9.78 7.60 10.11
N ALA A 76 10.00 7.27 8.82
CA ALA A 76 9.14 6.35 8.09
C ALA A 76 9.09 4.95 8.73
N SER A 77 10.25 4.35 9.03
CA SER A 77 10.30 3.03 9.68
C SER A 77 9.65 3.05 11.07
N SER A 78 9.86 4.09 11.87
CA SER A 78 9.24 4.21 13.21
C SER A 78 7.72 4.24 13.10
N LEU A 79 7.19 5.09 12.22
CA LEU A 79 5.74 5.21 12.00
C LEU A 79 5.12 3.92 11.51
N VAL A 80 5.79 3.23 10.56
CA VAL A 80 5.31 1.95 10.04
C VAL A 80 5.34 0.87 11.12
N ASN A 81 6.38 0.84 11.96
CA ASN A 81 6.53 -0.13 13.03
C ASN A 81 5.45 0.06 14.11
N GLU A 82 5.26 1.29 14.57
CA GLU A 82 4.24 1.64 15.58
C GLU A 82 2.82 1.39 15.07
N GLN A 83 2.60 1.56 13.76
CA GLN A 83 1.30 1.39 13.12
C GLN A 83 1.27 0.12 12.26
N CYS A 84 1.97 -0.94 12.65
CA CYS A 84 2.00 -2.19 11.91
C CYS A 84 0.78 -3.06 12.20
N PHE A 85 -0.34 -2.81 11.52
CA PHE A 85 -1.54 -3.64 11.64
C PHE A 85 -2.35 -3.71 10.35
N ASP A 86 -3.18 -4.74 10.25
CA ASP A 86 -4.15 -4.91 9.17
C ASP A 86 -5.49 -4.25 9.55
N ARG A 87 -5.95 -3.29 8.76
CA ARG A 87 -7.19 -2.54 9.03
C ARG A 87 -8.44 -3.43 8.94
N TYR A 88 -8.45 -4.39 8.03
CA TYR A 88 -9.58 -5.30 7.79
C TYR A 88 -9.45 -6.67 8.48
N GLY A 89 -8.40 -6.84 9.29
CA GLY A 89 -8.14 -8.08 10.01
C GLY A 89 -7.46 -9.18 9.17
N PRO A 90 -6.95 -10.23 9.84
CA PRO A 90 -6.08 -11.23 9.23
C PRO A 90 -6.78 -12.12 8.21
N GLU A 91 -8.07 -12.43 8.37
CA GLU A 91 -8.79 -13.27 7.41
C GLU A 91 -8.97 -12.58 6.05
N PHE A 92 -9.39 -11.31 6.05
CA PHE A 92 -9.52 -10.53 4.84
C PHE A 92 -8.15 -10.37 4.17
N CYS A 93 -7.13 -9.98 4.95
CA CYS A 93 -5.81 -9.73 4.42
C CYS A 93 -5.07 -11.00 3.96
N GLY A 94 -5.35 -12.16 4.56
CA GLY A 94 -4.89 -13.44 4.05
C GLY A 94 -5.47 -13.76 2.68
N ARG A 95 -6.77 -13.52 2.46
CA ARG A 95 -7.39 -13.68 1.13
C ARG A 95 -6.87 -12.66 0.12
N TYR A 96 -6.65 -11.42 0.56
CA TYR A 96 -6.09 -10.33 -0.26
C TYR A 96 -4.69 -10.69 -0.77
N VAL A 97 -3.79 -11.12 0.12
CA VAL A 97 -2.42 -11.54 -0.23
C VAL A 97 -2.42 -12.75 -1.16
N ASN A 98 -3.31 -13.71 -0.90
CA ASN A 98 -3.42 -14.93 -1.72
C ASN A 98 -4.20 -14.71 -3.02
N SER A 99 -4.73 -13.51 -3.28
CA SER A 99 -5.59 -13.22 -4.43
C SER A 99 -6.76 -14.20 -4.56
N THR A 100 -7.36 -14.60 -3.44
CA THR A 100 -8.52 -15.51 -3.39
C THR A 100 -9.82 -14.78 -3.04
N ASP A 101 -9.81 -13.45 -3.01
CA ASP A 101 -10.98 -12.63 -2.73
C ASP A 101 -11.72 -12.22 -4.03
N VAL A 102 -12.87 -11.56 -3.86
CA VAL A 102 -13.71 -11.07 -4.97
C VAL A 102 -12.98 -9.99 -5.81
N TRP A 103 -11.90 -9.42 -5.28
CA TRP A 103 -11.07 -8.38 -5.90
C TRP A 103 -9.86 -8.94 -6.63
N ALA A 104 -9.62 -10.27 -6.60
CA ALA A 104 -8.56 -10.94 -7.34
C ALA A 104 -8.51 -10.59 -8.84
N PRO A 105 -9.64 -10.46 -9.56
CA PRO A 105 -9.62 -10.02 -10.96
C PRO A 105 -9.12 -8.58 -11.15
N MET A 106 -9.13 -7.77 -10.09
CA MET A 106 -8.74 -6.36 -10.11
C MET A 106 -7.22 -6.16 -9.94
N HIS A 107 -6.45 -7.25 -9.81
CA HIS A 107 -4.99 -7.27 -9.65
C HIS A 107 -4.48 -6.44 -8.46
N TRP A 108 -5.33 -6.24 -7.46
CA TRP A 108 -4.97 -5.61 -6.19
C TRP A 108 -4.14 -6.60 -5.39
N SER A 109 -2.84 -6.35 -5.31
CA SER A 109 -1.88 -7.18 -4.58
C SER A 109 -0.91 -6.28 -3.83
N CYS A 110 -0.14 -6.87 -2.92
CA CYS A 110 0.79 -6.12 -2.07
C CYS A 110 1.93 -5.46 -2.86
N GLU A 111 2.32 -6.06 -3.99
CA GLU A 111 3.42 -5.60 -4.84
C GLU A 111 2.95 -5.16 -6.25
N GLY A 112 1.64 -5.27 -6.52
CA GLY A 112 1.05 -4.99 -7.82
C GLY A 112 0.43 -3.60 -7.92
N GLN A 113 -0.66 -3.51 -8.68
CA GLN A 113 -1.29 -2.23 -9.01
C GLN A 113 -1.97 -1.64 -7.78
N ASN A 114 -1.54 -0.42 -7.40
CA ASN A 114 -2.00 0.33 -6.21
C ASN A 114 -1.46 -0.19 -4.86
N PRO A 115 -0.13 -0.20 -4.65
CA PRO A 115 0.47 -0.64 -3.37
C PRO A 115 0.04 0.23 -2.18
N HIS A 116 -0.42 1.45 -2.44
CA HIS A 116 -1.01 2.33 -1.42
C HIS A 116 -2.33 1.79 -0.83
N ILE A 117 -3.13 1.04 -1.61
CA ILE A 117 -4.33 0.37 -1.09
C ILE A 117 -3.90 -0.75 -0.16
N ALA A 118 -2.96 -1.58 -0.59
CA ALA A 118 -2.40 -2.65 0.22
C ALA A 118 -1.82 -2.12 1.55
N PHE A 119 -1.08 -1.03 1.51
CA PHE A 119 -0.52 -0.39 2.72
C PHE A 119 -1.60 0.16 3.68
N ARG A 120 -2.74 0.61 3.17
CA ARG A 120 -3.87 1.14 3.97
C ARG A 120 -4.73 0.03 4.55
N SER A 121 -4.85 -1.07 3.83
CA SER A 121 -5.78 -2.17 4.12
C SER A 121 -5.10 -3.28 4.92
N CYS A 122 -3.95 -3.75 4.47
CA CYS A 122 -3.31 -5.00 4.87
C CYS A 122 -1.81 -4.82 5.11
N ARG A 123 -1.42 -3.73 5.79
CA ARG A 123 -0.01 -3.34 5.97
C ARG A 123 0.87 -4.47 6.49
N LYS A 124 0.40 -5.19 7.51
CA LYS A 124 1.15 -6.25 8.17
C LYS A 124 1.20 -7.49 7.28
N SER A 125 0.04 -7.97 6.82
CA SER A 125 -0.04 -9.17 5.98
C SER A 125 0.69 -9.02 4.63
N CYS A 126 0.76 -7.81 4.10
CA CYS A 126 1.48 -7.50 2.87
C CYS A 126 3.00 -7.34 3.04
N GLY A 127 3.52 -7.48 4.26
CA GLY A 127 4.96 -7.42 4.51
C GLY A 127 5.55 -6.01 4.55
N PHE A 128 4.74 -4.94 4.60
CA PHE A 128 5.27 -3.58 4.73
C PHE A 128 6.01 -3.36 6.07
N CYS A 129 5.75 -4.18 7.08
CA CYS A 129 6.45 -4.11 8.35
C CYS A 129 7.73 -4.96 8.42
N ASP A 130 8.09 -5.64 7.34
CA ASP A 130 9.35 -6.37 7.25
C ASP A 130 10.45 -5.39 6.84
N PHE A 131 11.16 -4.84 7.83
CA PHE A 131 12.21 -3.84 7.61
C PHE A 131 13.53 -4.42 7.07
N GLU A 132 13.67 -5.75 7.05
CA GLU A 132 14.79 -6.40 6.37
C GLU A 132 14.54 -6.45 4.86
N ARG A 133 13.27 -6.61 4.47
CA ARG A 133 12.83 -6.66 3.08
C ARG A 133 12.50 -5.29 2.49
N VAL A 134 11.83 -4.42 3.27
CA VAL A 134 11.35 -3.11 2.84
C VAL A 134 12.20 -2.01 3.43
N HIS A 135 13.08 -1.46 2.59
CA HIS A 135 13.97 -0.37 2.98
C HIS A 135 13.28 0.99 2.81
N TYR A 136 12.84 1.56 3.93
CA TYR A 136 12.24 2.89 3.99
C TYR A 136 13.28 4.00 3.89
N SER A 137 13.58 4.40 2.66
CA SER A 137 14.27 5.66 2.34
C SER A 137 13.45 6.48 1.35
N LEU A 138 13.68 7.80 1.31
CA LEU A 138 13.02 8.69 0.37
C LEU A 138 13.32 8.28 -1.07
N ASP A 139 14.56 7.90 -1.35
CA ASP A 139 14.99 7.43 -2.68
C ASP A 139 14.25 6.16 -3.09
N ASN A 140 14.12 5.18 -2.20
CA ASN A 140 13.38 3.95 -2.47
C ASN A 140 11.88 4.24 -2.66
N ALA A 141 11.32 5.15 -1.87
CA ALA A 141 9.92 5.56 -2.00
C ALA A 141 9.65 6.34 -3.29
N LEU A 142 10.61 7.12 -3.78
CA LEU A 142 10.54 7.77 -5.09
C LEU A 142 10.73 6.78 -6.24
N ALA A 143 11.62 5.80 -6.10
CA ALA A 143 11.80 4.72 -7.06
C ALA A 143 10.53 3.87 -7.20
N ALA A 144 9.86 3.56 -6.08
CA ALA A 144 8.57 2.87 -6.06
C ALA A 144 7.48 3.61 -6.85
N CYS A 145 7.55 4.94 -6.98
CA CYS A 145 6.62 5.69 -7.83
C CYS A 145 6.80 5.44 -9.33
N VAL A 146 8.00 5.08 -9.77
CA VAL A 146 8.22 4.69 -11.16
C VAL A 146 7.55 3.35 -11.42
N VAL A 147 7.74 2.39 -10.51
CA VAL A 147 7.10 1.06 -10.57
C VAL A 147 5.58 1.18 -10.58
N ASP A 148 4.99 1.96 -9.66
CA ASP A 148 3.54 2.21 -9.60
C ASP A 148 3.01 2.82 -10.91
N ARG A 149 3.75 3.77 -11.49
CA ARG A 149 3.38 4.42 -12.76
C ARG A 149 3.42 3.46 -13.94
N GLU A 150 4.46 2.63 -14.06
CA GLU A 150 4.57 1.66 -15.13
C GLU A 150 3.51 0.56 -15.00
N ALA A 151 3.21 0.10 -13.79
CA ALA A 151 2.12 -0.83 -13.52
C ALA A 151 0.76 -0.25 -13.97
N TRP A 152 0.51 1.05 -13.75
CA TRP A 152 -0.70 1.73 -14.23
C TRP A 152 -0.76 1.85 -15.75
N LYS A 153 0.36 2.16 -16.42
CA LYS A 153 0.43 2.24 -17.89
C LYS A 153 0.18 0.88 -18.54
N GLU A 154 0.73 -0.19 -17.97
CA GLU A 154 0.48 -1.54 -18.48
C GLU A 154 -1.01 -1.89 -18.39
N ARG A 155 -1.68 -1.51 -17.28
CA ARG A 155 -3.14 -1.66 -17.16
C ARG A 155 -3.90 -0.94 -18.26
N THR A 156 -3.61 0.33 -18.51
CA THR A 156 -4.37 1.13 -19.48
C THR A 156 -4.16 0.69 -20.93
N ARG A 157 -3.09 -0.05 -21.21
CA ARG A 157 -2.85 -0.67 -22.53
C ARG A 157 -3.63 -1.97 -22.76
N ARG A 158 -4.10 -2.65 -21.72
CA ARG A 158 -4.87 -3.91 -21.87
C ARG A 158 -6.37 -3.61 -21.96
N PRO A 159 -7.01 -3.77 -23.15
CA PRO A 159 -8.42 -3.41 -23.35
C PRO A 159 -9.41 -4.29 -22.57
N ASP A 160 -9.01 -5.49 -22.15
CA ASP A 160 -9.85 -6.42 -21.40
C ASP A 160 -9.98 -6.07 -19.90
N PHE A 161 -9.18 -5.11 -19.40
CA PHE A 161 -9.10 -4.72 -17.99
C PHE A 161 -9.51 -3.26 -17.79
N GLY A 162 -10.71 -2.91 -18.28
CA GLY A 162 -11.38 -1.65 -17.95
C GLY A 162 -11.52 -1.43 -16.43
N PRO A 163 -11.79 -0.19 -15.97
CA PRO A 163 -11.52 0.23 -14.59
C PRO A 163 -12.31 -0.50 -13.50
N TYR A 164 -13.32 -1.29 -13.86
CA TYR A 164 -14.10 -2.12 -12.96
C TYR A 164 -14.65 -3.32 -13.75
N PRO A 165 -14.85 -4.50 -13.13
CA PRO A 165 -15.78 -5.48 -13.69
C PRO A 165 -17.11 -4.77 -13.92
N LYS A 166 -17.75 -4.97 -15.08
CA LYS A 166 -19.15 -4.56 -15.30
C LYS A 166 -20.06 -5.42 -14.41
N GLY A 167 -20.04 -5.16 -13.10
CA GLY A 167 -20.94 -5.76 -12.13
C GLY A 167 -22.30 -5.13 -12.29
N GLY A 168 -23.27 -5.94 -12.71
CA GLY A 168 -24.68 -5.58 -12.68
C GLY A 168 -25.10 -5.16 -11.28
N SER A 169 -26.04 -4.22 -11.23
CA SER A 169 -26.66 -3.70 -10.02
C SER A 169 -27.04 -4.79 -9.03
N ALA A 170 -26.29 -4.89 -7.93
CA ALA A 170 -26.70 -5.65 -6.74
C ALA A 170 -26.58 -4.76 -5.51
N PHE A 171 -27.38 -3.70 -5.49
CA PHE A 171 -27.79 -3.00 -4.28
C PHE A 171 -29.28 -2.66 -4.44
N VAL A 172 -30.13 -3.69 -4.35
CA VAL A 172 -31.51 -3.47 -3.90
C VAL A 172 -31.43 -3.38 -2.38
N VAL A 173 -31.44 -2.16 -1.86
CA VAL A 173 -31.71 -1.92 -0.45
C VAL A 173 -33.20 -2.17 -0.27
N ASP A 174 -33.56 -3.37 0.17
CA ASP A 174 -34.89 -3.60 0.73
C ASP A 174 -35.03 -2.73 1.98
N ARG A 175 -35.75 -1.62 1.84
CA ARG A 175 -36.27 -0.87 2.98
C ARG A 175 -37.44 -1.68 3.54
N LYS A 176 -37.25 -2.27 4.71
CA LYS A 176 -38.37 -2.52 5.63
C LYS A 176 -38.73 -1.24 6.37
#